data_AF-A0A6C0KBN0-F1
#
_entry.id   AF-A0A6C0KBN0-F1
#
_cell.length_a   1.000
_cell.length_b   1.000
_cell.length_c   1.000
_cell.angle_alpha   90.00
_cell.angle_beta   90.00
_cell.angle_gamma   90.00
#
_symmetry.space_group_name_H-M   'P 1'
#
loop_
_entity.id
_entity.type
_entity.pdbx_description
1 polymer ?
#
loop_
_entity_poly.entity_id
_entity_poly.type
_entity_poly.pdbx_seq_one_letter_code
_entity_poly.pdbx_strand_id
1 'polypeptide(L)'
;MSEGKTGDIGEITEAMNKVSISGDLTHENERLKKDKIAVVTIGRWQPPHAGHLELIDGTYDKVDKFHKKGFKKARGFIWLAPRPDEKNLDVEIGGDIINKNPLYLIDKWMYLNYMIPLNKYGNKLKFLHVTDIDNDINQKVFRDDKDNASFLTDRHDLRESVNENELSECQKVKYNLLFKFGKKNFNEFKKRTYKITTRYRRKSPSATCIDFLKNRGYKKLLLLVGSDRVEAFQRFNQAHLERAFGAGNGIIEQIGVDRGNAGKGLLFDLGQESGDESEANFAADVMNYCSIQGCEQQEEEKSRSRSESIAGTFSGTRIRDCAYKLENLDYFCNGTMIGGMTKELSLCLLNDLRKRHVPTLDPITKSVWNEKVSPEYQFFGLGMEHDEGYSRMLLFAAQHGNSSRGGRKRKTRKRRKVPIKYVPKRLTRKDKKKARKELKKSRKAYKKGKYYTRKKVKSFKSKKSNHVVNAMKIYGVKSVSASPKLAKKSGCSITGLKKLVSKGAGAYYSSGSRPNQTAMSWGRARMASAITGGKAAAVDFKILEKYCKSSSKALKLAKKAKKKHGYGTRKVRKVKL
;
A
#
# COMPACT_ATOMS: atom_id res chain seq x y z
N MET A 1 3.48 -44.98 19.93
CA MET A 1 3.08 -44.49 18.59
C MET A 1 1.61 -44.10 18.66
N SER A 2 1.32 -42.84 19.00
CA SER A 2 -0.06 -42.33 19.12
C SER A 2 -0.26 -41.26 18.05
N GLU A 3 -1.00 -41.62 17.01
CA GLU A 3 -1.40 -40.72 15.93
C GLU A 3 -2.24 -39.57 16.52
N GLY A 4 -1.69 -38.37 16.47
CA GLY A 4 -2.39 -37.14 16.85
C GLY A 4 -3.48 -36.84 15.83
N LYS A 5 -4.74 -37.02 16.24
CA LYS A 5 -5.92 -36.63 15.47
C LYS A 5 -5.87 -35.14 15.17
N THR A 6 -5.65 -34.80 13.90
CA THR A 6 -5.90 -33.48 13.35
C THR A 6 -7.42 -33.29 13.27
N GLY A 7 -7.97 -32.44 14.15
CA GLY A 7 -9.39 -32.10 14.14
C GLY A 7 -9.76 -31.33 12.88
N ASP A 8 -10.20 -32.06 11.84
CA ASP A 8 -10.65 -31.52 10.58
C ASP A 8 -12.02 -30.83 10.76
N ILE A 9 -12.22 -29.70 10.08
CA ILE A 9 -13.52 -28.99 10.02
C ILE A 9 -14.60 -29.89 9.38
N GLY A 10 -14.18 -30.96 8.70
CA GLY A 10 -15.00 -32.11 8.36
C GLY A 10 -15.86 -32.56 9.53
N GLU A 11 -15.31 -32.87 10.70
CA GLU A 11 -16.11 -33.43 11.81
C GLU A 11 -17.13 -32.45 12.40
N ILE A 12 -16.80 -31.16 12.50
CA ILE A 12 -17.78 -30.15 12.98
C ILE A 12 -18.85 -29.87 11.92
N THR A 13 -18.50 -29.93 10.63
CA THR A 13 -19.47 -29.67 9.54
C THR A 13 -20.30 -30.91 9.21
N GLU A 14 -19.76 -32.11 9.43
CA GLU A 14 -20.36 -33.40 9.16
C GLU A 14 -21.23 -33.85 10.35
N ALA A 15 -20.84 -33.58 11.60
CA ALA A 15 -21.72 -33.69 12.77
C ALA A 15 -22.89 -32.69 12.71
N MET A 16 -22.74 -31.56 12.00
CA MET A 16 -23.84 -30.60 11.79
C MET A 16 -24.71 -30.90 10.56
N ASN A 17 -24.21 -31.68 9.59
CA ASN A 17 -24.95 -32.05 8.36
C ASN A 17 -25.60 -33.44 8.44
N LYS A 18 -25.16 -34.35 9.33
CA LYS A 18 -25.78 -35.68 9.53
C LYS A 18 -26.96 -35.71 10.50
N VAL A 19 -27.37 -34.59 11.07
CA VAL A 19 -28.35 -34.58 12.17
C VAL A 19 -29.65 -33.92 11.75
N SER A 20 -30.45 -34.68 11.02
CA SER A 20 -31.88 -34.46 10.84
C SER A 20 -32.62 -35.54 11.62
N ILE A 21 -33.00 -35.26 12.87
CA ILE A 21 -34.16 -35.82 13.61
C ILE A 21 -34.17 -35.18 15.02
N SER A 22 -35.37 -34.77 15.48
CA SER A 22 -35.77 -34.22 16.79
C SER A 22 -35.73 -32.69 17.00
N GLY A 23 -36.84 -32.15 17.53
CA GLY A 23 -37.14 -30.71 17.65
C GLY A 23 -36.31 -29.93 18.67
N ASP A 24 -35.64 -30.60 19.61
CA ASP A 24 -34.83 -29.96 20.66
C ASP A 24 -33.53 -29.31 20.14
N LEU A 25 -33.00 -29.82 19.02
CA LEU A 25 -31.73 -29.36 18.44
C LEU A 25 -31.85 -28.05 17.64
N THR A 26 -33.08 -27.63 17.31
CA THR A 26 -33.31 -26.34 16.63
C THR A 26 -33.03 -25.16 17.56
N HIS A 27 -33.46 -25.28 18.82
CA HIS A 27 -33.20 -24.28 19.86
C HIS A 27 -31.71 -24.19 20.22
N GLU A 28 -31.00 -25.32 20.30
CA GLU A 28 -29.57 -25.33 20.59
C GLU A 28 -28.75 -24.72 19.44
N ASN A 29 -29.09 -25.03 18.19
CA ASN A 29 -28.48 -24.39 17.02
C ASN A 29 -28.75 -22.88 16.95
N GLU A 30 -29.95 -22.43 17.33
CA GLU A 30 -30.24 -21.00 17.45
C GLU A 30 -29.49 -20.33 18.62
N ARG A 31 -29.32 -21.05 19.74
CA ARG A 31 -28.51 -20.59 20.88
C ARG A 31 -27.04 -20.45 20.50
N LEU A 32 -26.47 -21.42 19.79
CA LEU A 32 -25.09 -21.38 19.28
C LEU A 32 -24.88 -20.21 18.30
N LYS A 33 -25.87 -19.87 17.47
CA LYS A 33 -25.82 -18.69 16.58
C LYS A 33 -25.79 -17.36 17.35
N LYS A 34 -26.20 -17.35 18.62
CA LYS A 34 -26.13 -16.17 19.51
C LYS A 34 -24.78 -16.02 20.21
N ASP A 35 -23.88 -17.00 20.14
CA ASP A 35 -22.56 -16.95 20.77
C ASP A 35 -21.59 -16.01 20.06
N LYS A 36 -20.69 -15.41 20.85
CA LYS A 36 -19.59 -14.59 20.33
C LYS A 36 -18.42 -15.51 19.96
N ILE A 37 -18.05 -15.49 18.68
CA ILE A 37 -16.92 -16.25 18.13
C ILE A 37 -15.79 -15.28 17.78
N ALA A 38 -14.58 -15.54 18.28
CA ALA A 38 -13.39 -14.80 17.91
C ALA A 38 -12.59 -15.61 16.89
N VAL A 39 -12.17 -14.96 15.81
CA VAL A 39 -11.17 -15.49 14.88
C VAL A 39 -9.96 -14.59 14.98
N VAL A 40 -8.79 -15.12 15.30
CA VAL A 40 -7.61 -14.32 15.61
C VAL A 40 -6.44 -14.81 14.78
N THR A 41 -5.65 -13.89 14.25
CA THR A 41 -4.31 -14.21 13.78
C THR A 41 -3.26 -13.43 14.57
N ILE A 42 -2.13 -14.08 14.81
CA ILE A 42 -1.02 -13.58 15.62
C ILE A 42 0.23 -13.55 14.75
N GLY A 43 0.89 -12.39 14.71
CA GLY A 43 2.10 -12.19 13.95
C GLY A 43 3.06 -11.22 14.64
N ARG A 44 4.34 -11.30 14.25
CA ARG A 44 5.36 -10.32 14.66
C ARG A 44 5.24 -9.03 13.86
N TRP A 45 4.88 -9.17 12.58
CA TRP A 45 4.77 -8.09 11.60
C TRP A 45 6.06 -7.28 11.48
N GLN A 46 7.20 -7.94 11.31
CA GLN A 46 8.55 -7.33 11.27
C GLN A 46 9.24 -7.49 9.90
N PRO A 47 8.92 -6.67 8.88
CA PRO A 47 7.80 -5.74 8.80
C PRO A 47 6.49 -6.42 8.37
N PRO A 48 5.35 -5.71 8.39
CA PRO A 48 4.18 -6.10 7.61
C PRO A 48 4.53 -6.25 6.12
N HIS A 49 4.00 -7.27 5.45
CA HIS A 49 4.29 -7.55 4.03
C HIS A 49 3.24 -8.45 3.38
N ALA A 50 3.34 -8.73 2.08
CA ALA A 50 2.34 -9.47 1.29
C ALA A 50 2.08 -10.89 1.79
N GLY A 51 3.13 -11.62 2.17
CA GLY A 51 2.99 -12.96 2.76
C GLY A 51 2.14 -13.01 4.04
N HIS A 52 1.97 -11.89 4.75
CA HIS A 52 1.06 -11.79 5.89
C HIS A 52 -0.42 -11.69 5.50
N LEU A 53 -0.72 -11.29 4.26
CA LEU A 53 -2.10 -11.12 3.80
C LEU A 53 -2.85 -12.43 3.72
N GLU A 54 -2.18 -13.56 3.56
CA GLU A 54 -2.83 -14.87 3.61
C GLU A 54 -3.48 -15.12 4.99
N LEU A 55 -2.76 -14.83 6.07
CA LEU A 55 -3.28 -14.92 7.44
C LEU A 55 -4.43 -13.93 7.68
N ILE A 56 -4.28 -12.70 7.20
CA ILE A 56 -5.26 -11.63 7.38
C ILE A 56 -6.54 -11.87 6.57
N ASP A 57 -6.40 -12.19 5.28
CA ASP A 57 -7.51 -12.49 4.37
C ASP A 57 -8.21 -13.77 4.84
N GLY A 58 -7.44 -14.76 5.28
CA GLY A 58 -7.96 -15.97 5.91
C GLY A 58 -8.80 -15.70 7.17
N THR A 59 -8.33 -14.82 8.05
CA THR A 59 -9.10 -14.35 9.23
C THR A 59 -10.40 -13.68 8.80
N TYR A 60 -10.35 -12.80 7.79
CA TYR A 60 -11.52 -12.12 7.27
C TYR A 60 -12.53 -13.10 6.66
N ASP A 61 -12.07 -14.02 5.82
CA ASP A 61 -12.89 -14.98 5.10
C ASP A 61 -13.56 -15.97 6.05
N LYS A 62 -12.87 -16.39 7.12
CA LYS A 62 -13.48 -17.21 8.17
C LYS A 62 -14.63 -16.49 8.87
N VAL A 63 -14.44 -15.22 9.23
CA VAL A 63 -15.53 -14.42 9.81
C VAL A 63 -16.68 -14.26 8.83
N ASP A 64 -16.40 -14.06 7.54
CA ASP A 64 -17.44 -13.95 6.51
C ASP A 64 -18.22 -15.27 6.33
N LYS A 65 -17.51 -16.41 6.33
CA LYS A 65 -18.13 -17.75 6.33
C LYS A 65 -19.02 -17.96 7.55
N PHE A 66 -18.58 -17.57 8.74
CA PHE A 66 -19.42 -17.61 9.95
C PHE A 66 -20.68 -16.74 9.83
N HIS A 67 -20.55 -15.52 9.29
CA HIS A 67 -21.70 -14.63 9.07
C HIS A 67 -22.70 -15.23 8.07
N LYS A 68 -22.23 -15.85 6.98
CA LYS A 68 -23.06 -16.57 6.01
C LYS A 68 -23.80 -17.74 6.64
N LYS A 69 -23.20 -18.44 7.60
CA LYS A 69 -23.83 -19.52 8.39
C LYS A 69 -24.74 -19.02 9.53
N GLY A 70 -24.92 -17.70 9.68
CA GLY A 70 -25.84 -17.09 10.66
C GLY A 70 -25.19 -16.64 11.98
N PHE A 71 -23.89 -16.85 12.18
CA PHE A 71 -23.17 -16.43 13.39
C PHE A 71 -22.82 -14.93 13.35
N LYS A 72 -23.83 -14.05 13.45
CA LYS A 72 -23.70 -12.59 13.29
C LYS A 72 -22.72 -11.92 14.27
N LYS A 73 -22.47 -12.56 15.42
CA LYS A 73 -21.55 -12.08 16.47
C LYS A 73 -20.10 -12.55 16.28
N ALA A 74 -19.76 -13.26 15.21
CA ALA A 74 -18.38 -13.56 14.89
C ALA A 74 -17.59 -12.29 14.56
N ARG A 75 -16.35 -12.20 15.06
CA ARG A 75 -15.45 -11.06 14.87
C ARG A 75 -14.02 -11.54 14.64
N GLY A 76 -13.31 -10.85 13.76
CA GLY A 76 -11.93 -11.13 13.43
C GLY A 76 -10.98 -10.16 14.11
N PHE A 77 -9.81 -10.65 14.51
CA PHE A 77 -8.81 -9.90 15.23
C PHE A 77 -7.41 -10.14 14.67
N ILE A 78 -6.61 -9.08 14.67
CA ILE A 78 -5.19 -9.09 14.34
C ILE A 78 -4.45 -8.65 15.59
N TRP A 79 -3.68 -9.55 16.18
CA TRP A 79 -2.86 -9.24 17.34
C TRP A 79 -1.59 -8.51 16.92
N LEU A 80 -1.35 -7.32 17.47
CA LEU A 80 -0.14 -6.54 17.27
C LEU A 80 0.81 -6.78 18.45
N ALA A 81 1.77 -7.68 18.25
CA ALA A 81 2.78 -7.93 19.27
C ALA A 81 3.69 -6.69 19.42
N PRO A 82 3.86 -6.16 20.65
CA PRO A 82 4.85 -5.11 20.91
C PRO A 82 6.26 -5.62 20.61
N ARG A 83 7.18 -4.70 20.34
CA ARG A 83 8.61 -4.99 20.35
C ARG A 83 8.99 -5.49 21.76
N PRO A 84 9.97 -6.40 21.90
CA PRO A 84 10.27 -6.98 23.21
C PRO A 84 10.56 -5.93 24.30
N ASP A 85 11.25 -4.85 23.97
CA ASP A 85 11.60 -3.73 24.88
C ASP A 85 10.45 -2.74 25.12
N GLU A 86 9.34 -2.84 24.39
CA GLU A 86 8.11 -2.09 24.69
C GLU A 86 7.28 -2.78 25.76
N LYS A 87 7.62 -4.02 26.10
CA LYS A 87 7.04 -4.69 27.25
C LYS A 87 7.87 -4.25 28.45
N ASN A 88 7.43 -3.25 29.24
CA ASN A 88 7.95 -2.99 30.60
C ASN A 88 8.15 -4.32 31.35
N LEU A 89 9.35 -4.84 31.30
CA LEU A 89 9.82 -6.07 31.89
C LEU A 89 11.24 -5.68 32.26
N ASP A 90 11.60 -5.84 33.53
CA ASP A 90 12.92 -5.49 34.08
C ASP A 90 14.01 -6.47 33.59
N VAL A 91 13.91 -6.91 32.34
CA VAL A 91 14.74 -7.91 31.71
C VAL A 91 15.52 -7.22 30.61
N GLU A 92 16.85 -7.24 30.73
CA GLU A 92 17.73 -6.78 29.65
C GLU A 92 17.51 -7.65 28.41
N ILE A 93 17.23 -7.00 27.29
CA ILE A 93 16.95 -7.68 26.03
C ILE A 93 18.18 -7.57 25.15
N GLY A 94 18.77 -8.72 24.81
CA GLY A 94 19.94 -8.77 23.95
C GLY A 94 19.74 -8.02 22.63
N GLY A 95 20.77 -7.30 22.18
CA GLY A 95 20.72 -6.45 20.98
C GLY A 95 20.27 -7.19 19.71
N ASP A 96 20.61 -8.48 19.57
CA ASP A 96 20.20 -9.30 18.43
C ASP A 96 18.69 -9.51 18.32
N ILE A 97 18.00 -9.58 19.47
CA ILE A 97 16.54 -9.73 19.51
C ILE A 97 15.87 -8.44 19.05
N ILE A 98 16.41 -7.31 19.48
CA ILE A 98 15.97 -5.97 19.07
C ILE A 98 16.17 -5.79 17.56
N ASN A 99 17.34 -6.18 17.05
CA ASN A 99 17.70 -6.12 15.63
C ASN A 99 16.76 -6.93 14.73
N LYS A 100 16.29 -8.08 15.22
CA LYS A 100 15.28 -8.90 14.54
C LYS A 100 13.86 -8.33 14.66
N ASN A 101 13.64 -7.36 15.54
CA ASN A 101 12.36 -6.72 15.80
C ASN A 101 12.44 -5.19 15.63
N PRO A 102 12.87 -4.66 14.48
CA PRO A 102 13.20 -3.25 14.34
C PRO A 102 11.99 -2.33 14.58
N LEU A 103 10.78 -2.72 14.18
CA LEU A 103 9.61 -1.86 14.30
C LEU A 103 8.98 -1.92 15.69
N TYR A 104 8.58 -0.74 16.20
CA TYR A 104 7.73 -0.63 17.39
C TYR A 104 6.29 -1.02 17.05
N LEU A 105 5.48 -1.23 18.09
CA LEU A 105 4.06 -1.54 17.96
C LEU A 105 3.35 -0.52 17.08
N ILE A 106 3.65 0.77 17.28
CA ILE A 106 2.95 1.85 16.60
C ILE A 106 3.21 1.86 15.08
N ASP A 107 4.41 1.49 14.65
CA ASP A 107 4.73 1.38 13.23
C ASP A 107 3.97 0.23 12.58
N LYS A 108 3.97 -0.94 13.23
CA LYS A 108 3.20 -2.11 12.77
C LYS A 108 1.73 -1.75 12.63
N TRP A 109 1.17 -1.10 13.65
CA TRP A 109 -0.21 -0.63 13.65
C TRP A 109 -0.48 0.30 12.46
N MET A 110 0.36 1.32 12.27
CA MET A 110 0.19 2.30 11.20
C MET A 110 0.27 1.63 9.82
N TYR A 111 1.34 0.87 9.56
CA TYR A 111 1.54 0.22 8.26
C TYR A 111 0.47 -0.82 7.94
N LEU A 112 0.06 -1.63 8.93
CA LEU A 112 -1.04 -2.58 8.75
C LEU A 112 -2.38 -1.88 8.46
N ASN A 113 -2.68 -0.75 9.10
CA ASN A 113 -3.90 0.02 8.78
C ASN A 113 -3.91 0.52 7.33
N TYR A 114 -2.75 0.86 6.76
CA TYR A 114 -2.65 1.20 5.34
C TYR A 114 -2.70 -0.03 4.43
N MET A 115 -2.02 -1.12 4.77
CA MET A 115 -2.07 -2.37 4.00
C MET A 115 -3.46 -3.01 3.97
N ILE A 116 -4.23 -2.83 5.04
CA ILE A 116 -5.53 -3.49 5.29
C ILE A 116 -6.63 -2.41 5.34
N PRO A 117 -6.96 -1.75 4.21
CA PRO A 117 -7.80 -0.56 4.25
C PRO A 117 -9.25 -0.88 4.64
N LEU A 118 -9.87 0.03 5.39
CA LEU A 118 -11.23 -0.13 5.93
C LEU A 118 -12.28 -0.39 4.83
N ASN A 119 -12.09 0.13 3.61
CA ASN A 119 -13.02 -0.08 2.50
C ASN A 119 -13.05 -1.53 1.97
N LYS A 120 -11.96 -2.30 2.12
CA LYS A 120 -11.89 -3.72 1.74
C LYS A 120 -12.35 -4.62 2.89
N TYR A 121 -11.80 -4.43 4.08
CA TYR A 121 -12.01 -5.33 5.22
C TYR A 121 -13.14 -4.93 6.17
N GLY A 122 -13.66 -3.71 6.03
CA GLY A 122 -14.72 -3.19 6.88
C GLY A 122 -14.40 -3.24 8.37
N ASN A 123 -15.46 -3.28 9.19
CA ASN A 123 -15.36 -3.37 10.66
C ASN A 123 -15.29 -4.82 11.17
N LYS A 124 -15.18 -5.81 10.27
CA LYS A 124 -15.11 -7.24 10.63
C LYS A 124 -13.76 -7.62 11.24
N LEU A 125 -12.69 -6.90 10.89
CA LEU A 125 -11.35 -7.04 11.45
C LEU A 125 -11.00 -5.90 12.39
N LYS A 126 -10.45 -6.26 13.56
CA LYS A 126 -10.02 -5.34 14.61
C LYS A 126 -8.56 -5.60 14.99
N PHE A 127 -7.80 -4.54 15.29
CA PHE A 127 -6.44 -4.63 15.79
C PHE A 127 -6.44 -4.66 17.31
N LEU A 128 -5.72 -5.62 17.89
CA LEU A 128 -5.53 -5.74 19.34
C LEU A 128 -4.09 -5.33 19.70
N HIS A 129 -3.92 -4.50 20.72
CA HIS A 129 -2.61 -4.04 21.19
C HIS A 129 -2.64 -3.77 22.70
N VAL A 130 -1.48 -3.67 23.35
CA VAL A 130 -1.38 -3.47 24.82
C VAL A 130 -1.01 -2.04 25.26
N THR A 131 -0.51 -1.22 24.34
CA THR A 131 0.02 0.12 24.66
C THR A 131 -0.99 1.23 24.39
N ASP A 132 -0.68 2.46 24.78
CA ASP A 132 -1.47 3.62 24.36
C ASP A 132 -0.99 4.15 23.00
N ILE A 133 -1.83 4.06 21.98
CA ILE A 133 -1.46 4.47 20.61
C ILE A 133 -1.25 5.98 20.52
N ASP A 134 -2.06 6.78 21.22
CA ASP A 134 -1.94 8.24 21.14
C ASP A 134 -0.60 8.67 21.78
N ASN A 135 -0.20 8.05 22.89
CA ASN A 135 1.12 8.28 23.51
C ASN A 135 2.28 7.74 22.66
N ASP A 136 2.18 6.52 22.14
CA ASP A 136 3.24 5.91 21.32
C ASP A 136 3.50 6.70 20.03
N ILE A 137 2.47 7.34 19.46
CA ILE A 137 2.63 8.20 18.29
C ILE A 137 3.56 9.37 18.61
N ASN A 138 3.31 10.06 19.73
CA ASN A 138 4.16 11.16 20.18
C ASN A 138 5.59 10.63 20.39
N GLN A 139 5.72 9.64 21.26
CA GLN A 139 7.03 9.23 21.78
C GLN A 139 7.91 8.46 20.78
N LYS A 140 7.33 7.81 19.75
CA LYS A 140 8.06 6.86 18.88
C LYS A 140 7.95 7.16 17.38
N VAL A 141 6.87 7.79 16.93
CA VAL A 141 6.70 8.14 15.50
C VAL A 141 7.34 9.50 15.20
N PHE A 142 7.21 10.46 16.12
CA PHE A 142 7.73 11.82 15.98
C PHE A 142 8.93 12.09 16.90
N ARG A 143 9.64 11.04 17.30
CA ARG A 143 10.92 11.18 17.98
C ARG A 143 11.99 11.63 16.97
N ASP A 144 12.72 12.69 17.28
CA ASP A 144 13.91 13.13 16.55
C ASP A 144 14.92 11.99 16.47
N ASP A 145 15.57 11.93 15.33
CA ASP A 145 16.58 10.96 14.99
C ASP A 145 17.94 11.31 15.65
N LYS A 146 18.16 12.56 16.10
CA LYS A 146 19.45 13.03 16.65
C LYS A 146 19.54 13.06 18.17
N ASP A 147 18.50 13.51 18.87
CA ASP A 147 18.54 13.75 20.32
C ASP A 147 17.52 12.92 21.11
N ASN A 148 16.79 12.02 20.44
CA ASN A 148 15.70 11.21 21.00
C ASN A 148 14.53 12.02 21.61
N ALA A 149 14.42 13.32 21.35
CA ALA A 149 13.31 14.14 21.81
C ALA A 149 12.07 13.92 20.94
N SER A 150 10.88 13.90 21.53
CA SER A 150 9.64 13.92 20.74
C SER A 150 9.37 15.35 20.26
N PHE A 151 9.15 15.53 18.95
CA PHE A 151 8.69 16.81 18.39
C PHE A 151 7.26 17.18 18.83
N LEU A 152 6.56 16.27 19.49
CA LEU A 152 5.25 16.46 20.11
C LEU A 152 5.37 16.33 21.62
N THR A 153 5.08 17.38 22.39
CA THR A 153 5.18 17.29 23.86
C THR A 153 4.07 16.42 24.45
N ASP A 154 4.33 15.76 25.58
CA ASP A 154 3.42 14.81 26.26
C ASP A 154 2.05 15.42 26.64
N ARG A 155 1.89 16.74 26.56
CA ARG A 155 0.67 17.48 26.94
C ARG A 155 0.00 18.25 25.79
N HIS A 156 0.59 18.30 24.60
CA HIS A 156 -0.08 18.90 23.45
C HIS A 156 -1.16 17.94 22.93
N ASP A 157 -2.39 18.45 22.73
CA ASP A 157 -3.36 17.74 21.90
C ASP A 157 -2.68 17.51 20.55
N LEU A 158 -2.66 16.27 20.06
CA LEU A 158 -1.99 15.73 18.85
C LEU A 158 -2.24 16.53 17.54
N ARG A 159 -2.96 17.63 17.64
CA ARG A 159 -3.60 18.42 16.60
C ARG A 159 -3.11 19.87 16.55
N GLU A 160 -2.34 20.36 17.53
CA GLU A 160 -1.91 21.77 17.58
C GLU A 160 -0.37 21.93 17.53
N SER A 161 0.05 22.82 16.62
CA SER A 161 1.38 23.44 16.48
C SER A 161 2.62 22.53 16.48
N VAL A 162 2.73 21.64 15.49
CA VAL A 162 4.06 21.09 15.13
C VAL A 162 4.76 22.06 14.20
N ASN A 163 6.01 22.41 14.48
CA ASN A 163 6.84 23.05 13.48
C ASN A 163 7.15 22.04 12.38
N GLU A 164 6.33 22.01 11.33
CA GLU A 164 6.47 21.05 10.22
C GLU A 164 7.88 21.10 9.61
N ASN A 165 8.64 22.19 9.75
CA ASN A 165 9.98 22.31 9.19
C ASN A 165 11.00 21.39 9.87
N GLU A 166 10.86 21.13 11.17
CA GLU A 166 11.76 20.31 11.98
C GLU A 166 11.58 18.80 11.75
N LEU A 167 10.40 18.40 11.27
CA LEU A 167 10.10 17.00 10.98
C LEU A 167 10.95 16.47 9.81
N SER A 168 11.45 15.24 9.95
CA SER A 168 12.06 14.49 8.85
C SER A 168 11.07 14.26 7.70
N GLU A 169 11.55 13.95 6.50
CA GLU A 169 10.67 13.71 5.35
C GLU A 169 9.62 12.62 5.65
N CYS A 170 10.02 11.56 6.36
CA CYS A 170 9.11 10.49 6.73
C CYS A 170 8.14 10.88 7.84
N GLN A 171 8.59 11.65 8.83
CA GLN A 171 7.70 12.21 9.83
C GLN A 171 6.67 13.15 9.20
N LYS A 172 7.08 14.01 8.25
CA LYS A 172 6.15 14.86 7.47
C LYS A 172 5.09 14.01 6.76
N VAL A 173 5.49 12.91 6.11
CA VAL A 173 4.56 11.99 5.45
C VAL A 173 3.57 11.39 6.45
N LYS A 174 4.07 10.83 7.56
CA LYS A 174 3.24 10.21 8.62
C LYS A 174 2.32 11.24 9.28
N TYR A 175 2.81 12.43 9.61
CA TYR A 175 2.03 13.54 10.17
C TYR A 175 0.88 13.96 9.24
N ASN A 176 1.20 14.18 7.97
CA ASN A 176 0.22 14.55 6.96
C ASN A 176 -0.88 13.50 6.81
N LEU A 177 -0.50 12.23 6.90
CA LEU A 177 -1.39 11.08 6.77
C LEU A 177 -2.28 10.86 7.99
N LEU A 178 -1.74 11.01 9.19
CA LEU A 178 -2.48 10.81 10.45
C LEU A 178 -3.36 12.02 10.77
N PHE A 179 -2.84 13.24 10.59
CA PHE A 179 -3.47 14.45 11.14
C PHE A 179 -3.99 15.41 10.07
N LYS A 180 -3.14 15.87 9.13
CA LYS A 180 -3.47 16.99 8.23
C LYS A 180 -4.54 16.65 7.18
N PHE A 181 -4.38 15.52 6.48
CA PHE A 181 -5.33 15.07 5.46
C PHE A 181 -6.23 13.94 5.95
N GLY A 182 -5.86 13.30 7.06
CA GLY A 182 -6.42 12.04 7.51
C GLY A 182 -7.10 12.06 8.87
N LYS A 183 -7.49 13.20 9.45
CA LYS A 183 -8.24 13.21 10.73
C LYS A 183 -9.42 12.22 10.75
N LYS A 184 -10.11 12.06 9.61
CA LYS A 184 -11.14 11.03 9.43
C LYS A 184 -10.57 9.60 9.41
N ASN A 185 -9.47 9.37 8.67
CA ASN A 185 -8.81 8.07 8.58
C ASN A 185 -8.21 7.64 9.92
N PHE A 186 -7.56 8.54 10.64
CA PHE A 186 -7.02 8.25 11.97
C PHE A 186 -8.12 7.84 12.94
N ASN A 187 -9.24 8.58 12.99
CA ASN A 187 -10.40 8.18 13.78
C ASN A 187 -10.98 6.83 13.32
N GLU A 188 -10.95 6.53 12.02
CA GLU A 188 -11.35 5.22 11.49
C GLU A 188 -10.38 4.10 11.90
N PHE A 189 -9.06 4.35 11.91
CA PHE A 189 -8.05 3.42 12.39
C PHE A 189 -8.25 3.15 13.89
N LYS A 190 -8.44 4.20 14.69
CA LYS A 190 -8.75 4.07 16.13
C LYS A 190 -10.02 3.27 16.38
N LYS A 191 -11.10 3.49 15.60
CA LYS A 191 -12.35 2.70 15.70
C LYS A 191 -12.17 1.21 15.40
N ARG A 192 -11.13 0.85 14.65
CA ARG A 192 -10.77 -0.55 14.36
C ARG A 192 -9.79 -1.13 15.37
N THR A 193 -9.42 -0.39 16.39
CA THR A 193 -8.34 -0.77 17.30
C THR A 193 -8.86 -0.87 18.73
N TYR A 194 -8.40 -1.89 19.46
CA TYR A 194 -8.76 -2.16 20.84
C TYR A 194 -7.51 -2.30 21.70
N LYS A 195 -7.41 -1.42 22.69
CA LYS A 195 -6.40 -1.48 23.75
C LYS A 195 -6.78 -2.60 24.72
N ILE A 196 -5.84 -3.51 24.96
CA ILE A 196 -5.88 -4.49 26.02
C ILE A 196 -5.35 -3.81 27.28
N THR A 197 -6.15 -3.84 28.34
CA THR A 197 -5.77 -3.31 29.65
C THR A 197 -4.68 -4.16 30.29
N THR A 198 -3.81 -3.52 31.08
CA THR A 198 -2.66 -4.16 31.74
C THR A 198 -3.03 -5.37 32.58
N ARG A 199 -4.24 -5.45 33.14
CA ARG A 199 -4.74 -6.59 33.92
C ARG A 199 -4.70 -7.94 33.16
N TYR A 200 -4.78 -7.93 31.84
CA TYR A 200 -4.73 -9.17 31.03
C TYR A 200 -3.33 -9.48 30.51
N ARG A 201 -2.34 -8.65 30.84
CA ARG A 201 -0.99 -8.78 30.32
C ARG A 201 -0.32 -10.01 30.94
N ARG A 202 -0.07 -11.00 30.09
CA ARG A 202 0.75 -12.17 30.39
C ARG A 202 2.13 -11.99 29.76
N LYS A 203 3.09 -12.81 30.18
CA LYS A 203 4.41 -12.90 29.55
C LYS A 203 4.28 -13.27 28.06
N SER A 204 3.44 -14.27 27.76
CA SER A 204 3.11 -14.67 26.39
C SER A 204 2.10 -13.72 25.72
N PRO A 205 2.39 -13.22 24.49
CA PRO A 205 1.43 -12.41 23.72
C PRO A 205 0.16 -13.17 23.34
N SER A 206 0.25 -14.46 23.01
CA SER A 206 -0.92 -15.27 22.66
C SER A 206 -1.81 -15.52 23.88
N ALA A 207 -1.24 -15.80 25.05
CA ALA A 207 -1.99 -15.92 26.31
C ALA A 207 -2.72 -14.61 26.68
N THR A 208 -2.04 -13.46 26.55
CA THR A 208 -2.67 -12.14 26.76
C THR A 208 -3.90 -11.95 25.88
N CYS A 209 -3.81 -12.34 24.61
CA CYS A 209 -4.92 -12.24 23.67
C CYS A 209 -6.07 -13.20 24.02
N ILE A 210 -5.76 -14.44 24.40
CA ILE A 210 -6.71 -15.48 24.80
C ILE A 210 -7.53 -15.01 26.01
N ASP A 211 -6.86 -14.61 27.08
CA ASP A 211 -7.49 -14.12 28.32
C ASP A 211 -8.36 -12.89 28.06
N PHE A 212 -7.87 -11.92 27.28
CA PHE A 212 -8.65 -10.73 26.95
C PHE A 212 -9.95 -11.08 26.22
N LEU A 213 -9.91 -11.96 25.22
CA LEU A 213 -11.09 -12.33 24.45
C LEU A 213 -12.08 -13.14 25.29
N LYS A 214 -11.59 -14.07 26.12
CA LYS A 214 -12.45 -14.78 27.07
C LYS A 214 -13.20 -13.80 27.98
N ASN A 215 -12.50 -12.82 28.54
CA ASN A 215 -13.08 -11.82 29.43
C ASN A 215 -14.04 -10.85 28.73
N ARG A 216 -13.96 -10.70 27.40
CA ARG A 216 -14.97 -9.98 26.59
C ARG A 216 -16.22 -10.81 26.27
N GLY A 217 -16.32 -12.01 26.83
CA GLY A 217 -17.46 -12.91 26.70
C GLY A 217 -17.49 -13.68 25.39
N TYR A 218 -16.34 -13.84 24.72
CA TYR A 218 -16.23 -14.78 23.62
C TYR A 218 -16.34 -16.21 24.18
N LYS A 219 -17.11 -17.06 23.49
CA LYS A 219 -17.37 -18.45 23.89
C LYS A 219 -16.54 -19.45 23.10
N LYS A 220 -16.15 -19.07 21.88
CA LYS A 220 -15.27 -19.84 21.01
C LYS A 220 -14.17 -18.95 20.45
N LEU A 221 -12.98 -19.53 20.30
CA LEU A 221 -11.80 -18.87 19.76
C LEU A 221 -11.14 -19.76 18.71
N LEU A 222 -10.98 -19.22 17.51
CA LEU A 222 -10.24 -19.83 16.42
C LEU A 222 -8.95 -19.05 16.19
N LEU A 223 -7.81 -19.68 16.44
CA LEU A 223 -6.48 -19.12 16.31
C LEU A 223 -5.86 -19.58 14.99
N LEU A 224 -5.74 -18.68 14.03
CA LEU A 224 -5.20 -18.95 12.70
C LEU A 224 -3.70 -18.69 12.65
N VAL A 225 -2.95 -19.73 12.28
CA VAL A 225 -1.48 -19.73 12.22
C VAL A 225 -0.99 -20.25 10.88
N GLY A 226 0.21 -19.84 10.47
CA GLY A 226 0.86 -20.40 9.28
C GLY A 226 1.25 -21.87 9.52
N SER A 227 1.40 -22.64 8.45
CA SER A 227 1.75 -24.07 8.52
C SER A 227 3.03 -24.32 9.31
N ASP A 228 4.01 -23.43 9.20
CA ASP A 228 5.30 -23.45 9.88
C ASP A 228 5.22 -23.29 11.40
N ARG A 229 4.02 -23.00 11.96
CA ARG A 229 3.84 -22.63 13.38
C ARG A 229 2.77 -23.42 14.10
N VAL A 230 2.06 -24.30 13.41
CA VAL A 230 0.93 -25.05 13.98
C VAL A 230 1.38 -25.84 15.21
N GLU A 231 2.44 -26.64 15.07
CA GLU A 231 2.98 -27.48 16.15
C GLU A 231 3.41 -26.65 17.37
N ALA A 232 4.14 -25.55 17.15
CA ALA A 232 4.57 -24.67 18.24
C ALA A 232 3.38 -24.06 18.98
N PHE A 233 2.38 -23.55 18.25
CA PHE A 233 1.18 -23.01 18.88
C PHE A 233 0.37 -24.09 19.59
N GLN A 234 0.26 -25.30 19.06
CA GLN A 234 -0.40 -26.40 19.76
C GLN A 234 0.31 -26.71 21.07
N ARG A 235 1.64 -26.89 21.04
CA ARG A 235 2.44 -27.15 22.25
C ARG A 235 2.25 -26.09 23.33
N PHE A 236 2.31 -24.80 22.97
CA PHE A 236 2.35 -23.72 23.96
C PHE A 236 1.00 -23.06 24.27
N ASN A 237 -0.02 -23.24 23.43
CA ASN A 237 -1.32 -22.58 23.62
C ASN A 237 -2.50 -23.52 23.83
N GLN A 238 -2.40 -24.82 23.49
CA GLN A 238 -3.55 -25.73 23.56
C GLN A 238 -4.12 -25.85 24.97
N ALA A 239 -3.30 -26.16 25.98
CA ALA A 239 -3.74 -26.28 27.37
C ALA A 239 -4.37 -24.97 27.90
N HIS A 240 -3.81 -23.82 27.52
CA HIS A 240 -4.36 -22.52 27.92
C HIS A 240 -5.69 -22.19 27.21
N LEU A 241 -5.83 -22.57 25.93
CA LEU A 241 -7.07 -22.45 25.18
C LEU A 241 -8.18 -23.30 25.78
N GLU A 242 -7.89 -24.55 26.13
CA GLU A 242 -8.84 -25.47 26.77
C GLU A 242 -9.26 -24.97 28.15
N ARG A 243 -8.31 -24.49 28.96
CA ARG A 243 -8.64 -23.86 30.25
C ARG A 243 -9.52 -22.62 30.09
N ALA A 244 -9.26 -21.79 29.08
CA ALA A 244 -10.01 -20.54 28.88
C ALA A 244 -11.40 -20.76 28.27
N PHE A 245 -11.54 -21.64 27.28
CA PHE A 245 -12.77 -21.78 26.48
C PHE A 245 -13.49 -23.13 26.66
N GLY A 246 -12.85 -24.11 27.30
CA GLY A 246 -13.30 -25.50 27.36
C GLY A 246 -12.82 -26.31 26.15
N ALA A 247 -12.82 -27.64 26.31
CA ALA A 247 -12.45 -28.58 25.25
C ALA A 247 -13.28 -28.33 23.97
N GLY A 248 -12.61 -28.31 22.82
CA GLY A 248 -13.23 -28.09 21.50
C GLY A 248 -13.69 -26.65 21.19
N ASN A 249 -13.59 -25.71 22.13
CA ASN A 249 -14.00 -24.31 21.92
C ASN A 249 -12.83 -23.36 21.66
N GLY A 250 -11.60 -23.78 21.97
CA GLY A 250 -10.37 -23.11 21.56
C GLY A 250 -9.66 -23.97 20.50
N ILE A 251 -9.61 -23.50 19.26
CA ILE A 251 -9.11 -24.26 18.11
C ILE A 251 -7.93 -23.54 17.49
N ILE A 252 -6.85 -24.27 17.22
CA ILE A 252 -5.71 -23.80 16.43
C ILE A 252 -5.87 -24.38 15.03
N GLU A 253 -5.88 -23.52 14.01
CA GLU A 253 -6.07 -23.94 12.63
C GLU A 253 -4.94 -23.39 11.73
N GLN A 254 -4.40 -24.26 10.88
CA GLN A 254 -3.50 -23.87 9.81
C GLN A 254 -4.22 -23.04 8.76
N ILE A 255 -3.55 -22.01 8.25
CA ILE A 255 -4.00 -21.31 7.07
C ILE A 255 -2.92 -21.18 6.02
N GLY A 256 -3.33 -21.36 4.77
CA GLY A 256 -2.45 -21.35 3.62
C GLY A 256 -1.92 -22.73 3.25
N VAL A 257 -1.15 -22.76 2.16
CA VAL A 257 -0.45 -23.97 1.70
C VAL A 257 0.58 -24.41 2.73
N ASP A 258 0.82 -25.72 2.82
CA ASP A 258 1.92 -26.23 3.63
C ASP A 258 3.26 -25.76 3.06
N ARG A 259 4.01 -25.02 3.87
CA ARG A 259 5.32 -24.45 3.53
C ARG A 259 6.48 -25.35 3.97
N GLY A 260 6.21 -26.52 4.54
CA GLY A 260 7.22 -27.46 5.03
C GLY A 260 8.17 -26.82 6.06
N ASN A 261 9.42 -27.28 6.07
CA ASN A 261 10.45 -26.79 7.00
C ASN A 261 11.00 -25.39 6.66
N ALA A 262 10.60 -24.77 5.55
CA ALA A 262 11.13 -23.46 5.11
C ALA A 262 10.78 -22.29 6.05
N GLY A 263 9.86 -22.50 7.00
CA GLY A 263 9.58 -21.58 8.12
C GLY A 263 10.08 -22.04 9.50
N LYS A 264 10.65 -23.25 9.59
CA LYS A 264 11.32 -23.77 10.80
C LYS A 264 12.72 -23.15 10.90
N GLY A 265 12.83 -21.86 11.19
CA GLY A 265 14.08 -21.36 11.77
C GLY A 265 14.34 -22.20 13.02
N LEU A 266 15.51 -22.85 13.10
CA LEU A 266 15.90 -23.83 14.13
C LEU A 266 15.33 -23.44 15.50
N LEU A 267 14.22 -24.09 15.84
CA LEU A 267 13.77 -24.20 17.21
C LEU A 267 14.53 -25.41 17.74
N PHE A 268 15.19 -25.24 18.90
CA PHE A 268 15.95 -26.25 19.66
C PHE A 268 17.41 -26.44 19.24
N ASP A 269 18.28 -25.66 19.87
CA ASP A 269 19.42 -26.24 20.60
C ASP A 269 19.75 -25.34 21.81
N LEU A 270 18.85 -25.32 22.80
CA LEU A 270 19.14 -24.80 24.13
C LEU A 270 18.46 -25.75 25.11
N GLY A 271 19.31 -26.54 25.77
CA GLY A 271 18.89 -27.64 26.63
C GLY A 271 18.16 -27.22 27.91
N GLN A 272 17.67 -28.29 28.55
CA GLN A 272 17.06 -28.41 29.87
C GLN A 272 15.57 -28.07 30.06
N GLU A 273 14.89 -29.12 30.52
CA GLU A 273 13.58 -29.14 31.16
C GLU A 273 13.64 -28.42 32.52
N SER A 274 12.68 -27.54 32.79
CA SER A 274 12.29 -27.16 34.16
C SER A 274 10.87 -26.56 34.15
N GLY A 275 10.14 -26.63 35.28
CA GLY A 275 8.67 -26.66 35.35
C GLY A 275 7.84 -25.41 35.00
N ASP A 276 6.58 -25.42 35.42
CA ASP A 276 5.44 -24.63 34.90
C ASP A 276 5.63 -23.10 34.72
N GLU A 277 6.47 -22.44 35.53
CA GLU A 277 6.80 -21.02 35.34
C GLU A 277 7.89 -20.79 34.26
N SER A 278 8.77 -21.78 34.07
CA SER A 278 9.79 -21.80 33.02
C SER A 278 9.14 -22.00 31.65
N GLU A 279 8.11 -22.84 31.51
CA GLU A 279 7.44 -23.06 30.22
C GLU A 279 6.71 -21.82 29.71
N ALA A 280 6.15 -20.98 30.59
CA ALA A 280 5.51 -19.72 30.21
C ALA A 280 6.53 -18.65 29.79
N ASN A 281 7.71 -18.62 30.44
CA ASN A 281 8.84 -17.79 30.04
C ASN A 281 9.39 -18.27 28.69
N PHE A 282 9.61 -19.57 28.56
CA PHE A 282 10.08 -20.23 27.36
C PHE A 282 9.09 -20.07 26.20
N ALA A 283 7.78 -20.16 26.42
CA ALA A 283 6.77 -19.88 25.39
C ALA A 283 6.74 -18.41 24.96
N ALA A 284 6.93 -17.47 25.89
CA ALA A 284 7.07 -16.06 25.58
C ALA A 284 8.35 -15.79 24.77
N ASP A 285 9.42 -16.49 25.09
CA ASP A 285 10.71 -16.45 24.42
C ASP A 285 10.65 -17.12 23.06
N VAL A 286 10.10 -18.32 22.90
CA VAL A 286 9.84 -18.99 21.62
C VAL A 286 9.00 -18.09 20.71
N MET A 287 7.98 -17.40 21.24
CA MET A 287 7.19 -16.44 20.47
C MET A 287 7.97 -15.16 20.09
N ASN A 288 8.97 -14.77 20.89
CA ASN A 288 9.94 -13.72 20.56
C ASN A 288 11.05 -14.21 19.60
N TYR A 289 11.43 -15.49 19.66
CA TYR A 289 12.61 -16.13 19.04
C TYR A 289 12.31 -16.98 17.81
N CYS A 290 11.05 -17.31 17.48
CA CYS A 290 10.67 -18.04 16.26
C CYS A 290 11.06 -17.26 14.99
N SER A 291 12.33 -17.36 14.60
CA SER A 291 13.05 -17.08 13.33
C SER A 291 14.54 -16.86 13.65
N ILE A 292 15.22 -17.81 14.30
CA ILE A 292 16.69 -17.82 14.37
C ILE A 292 17.22 -18.71 13.24
N GLN A 293 18.19 -18.15 12.51
CA GLN A 293 18.90 -18.63 11.31
C GLN A 293 18.16 -18.63 9.96
N GLY A 294 18.84 -18.03 8.98
CA GLY A 294 18.43 -17.96 7.59
C GLY A 294 18.95 -19.16 6.81
N CYS A 295 18.15 -19.61 5.85
CA CYS A 295 18.58 -20.60 4.88
C CYS A 295 18.91 -19.86 3.58
N GLU A 296 20.19 -19.85 3.22
CA GLU A 296 20.62 -19.60 1.85
C GLU A 296 20.25 -20.82 1.02
N GLN A 297 19.32 -20.66 0.07
CA GLN A 297 19.21 -21.59 -1.04
C GLN A 297 19.00 -20.79 -2.33
N GLN A 298 19.97 -20.96 -3.24
CA GLN A 298 19.86 -20.69 -4.66
C GLN A 298 18.86 -21.69 -5.24
N GLU A 299 17.85 -21.24 -5.97
CA GLU A 299 17.15 -22.14 -6.89
C GLU A 299 16.77 -21.44 -8.20
N GLU A 300 17.00 -22.22 -9.25
CA GLU A 300 16.97 -21.94 -10.67
C GLU A 300 15.55 -21.64 -11.19
N GLU A 301 15.50 -20.81 -12.23
CA GLU A 301 14.29 -20.54 -13.01
C GLU A 301 13.78 -21.81 -13.70
N LYS A 302 12.57 -22.26 -13.35
CA LYS A 302 11.72 -23.03 -14.26
C LYS A 302 10.35 -22.40 -14.44
N SER A 303 9.93 -22.46 -15.70
CA SER A 303 8.91 -21.63 -16.33
C SER A 303 7.46 -22.10 -16.13
N ARG A 304 6.57 -21.09 -16.18
CA ARG A 304 5.20 -21.07 -16.73
C ARG A 304 4.00 -21.59 -15.91
N SER A 305 3.14 -20.59 -15.64
CA SER A 305 1.67 -20.59 -15.73
C SER A 305 0.86 -21.42 -14.75
N ARG A 306 0.59 -20.83 -13.59
CA ARG A 306 -0.71 -20.87 -12.90
C ARG A 306 -0.92 -19.49 -12.27
N SER A 307 -2.14 -19.12 -11.88
CA SER A 307 -2.35 -17.92 -11.06
C SER A 307 -1.70 -18.17 -9.70
N GLU A 308 -0.40 -17.90 -9.60
CA GLU A 308 0.41 -18.19 -8.43
C GLU A 308 -0.13 -17.39 -7.25
N SER A 309 -0.49 -18.14 -6.22
CA SER A 309 -0.76 -17.58 -4.91
C SER A 309 0.47 -16.77 -4.49
N ILE A 310 0.27 -15.53 -4.04
CA ILE A 310 1.33 -14.70 -3.44
C ILE A 310 1.86 -15.32 -2.11
N ALA A 311 1.20 -16.40 -1.63
CA ALA A 311 1.61 -17.17 -0.48
C ALA A 311 3.03 -17.75 -0.66
N GLY A 312 3.85 -17.65 0.37
CA GLY A 312 5.23 -18.16 0.35
C GLY A 312 6.24 -17.28 -0.41
N THR A 313 5.81 -16.39 -1.30
CA THR A 313 6.73 -15.54 -2.09
C THR A 313 7.47 -14.52 -1.25
N PHE A 314 6.83 -14.01 -0.18
CA PHE A 314 7.37 -12.92 0.65
C PHE A 314 7.60 -13.34 2.10
N SER A 315 8.83 -13.17 2.59
CA SER A 315 9.19 -13.37 4.00
C SER A 315 9.72 -12.09 4.65
N GLY A 316 9.45 -11.93 5.96
CA GLY A 316 9.89 -10.76 6.71
C GLY A 316 11.41 -10.60 6.72
N THR A 317 12.16 -11.70 6.81
CA THR A 317 13.62 -11.70 6.74
C THR A 317 14.12 -11.13 5.41
N ARG A 318 13.65 -11.65 4.27
CA ARG A 318 14.06 -11.14 2.95
C ARG A 318 13.70 -9.66 2.76
N ILE A 319 12.53 -9.23 3.24
CA ILE A 319 12.13 -7.82 3.17
C ILE A 319 13.05 -6.93 4.01
N ARG A 320 13.46 -7.37 5.22
CA ARG A 320 14.44 -6.64 6.03
C ARG A 320 15.80 -6.58 5.34
N ASP A 321 16.27 -7.69 4.79
CA ASP A 321 17.56 -7.75 4.09
C ASP A 321 17.60 -6.80 2.89
N CYS A 322 16.50 -6.72 2.12
CA CYS A 322 16.37 -5.74 1.04
C CYS A 322 16.51 -4.30 1.56
N ALA A 323 15.89 -3.98 2.70
CA ALA A 323 15.97 -2.66 3.32
C ALA A 323 17.38 -2.34 3.85
N TYR A 324 18.05 -3.32 4.44
CA TYR A 324 19.38 -3.15 5.06
C TYR A 324 20.48 -3.04 4.01
N LYS A 325 20.47 -3.95 3.01
CA LYS A 325 21.48 -4.00 1.94
C LYS A 325 21.18 -3.03 0.79
N LEU A 326 19.96 -2.49 0.71
CA LEU A 326 19.48 -1.69 -0.43
C LEU A 326 19.57 -2.44 -1.76
N GLU A 327 19.32 -3.75 -1.68
CA GLU A 327 19.33 -4.68 -2.80
C GLU A 327 17.93 -5.23 -3.03
N ASN A 328 17.62 -5.57 -4.29
CA ASN A 328 16.33 -6.13 -4.68
C ASN A 328 15.12 -5.31 -4.15
N LEU A 329 15.20 -3.97 -4.25
CA LEU A 329 14.14 -3.10 -3.72
C LEU A 329 12.82 -3.24 -4.47
N ASP A 330 12.79 -3.82 -5.67
CA ASP A 330 11.54 -4.17 -6.35
C ASP A 330 10.79 -5.28 -5.63
N TYR A 331 11.50 -6.29 -5.10
CA TYR A 331 10.91 -7.29 -4.23
C TYR A 331 10.39 -6.66 -2.94
N PHE A 332 11.15 -5.72 -2.35
CA PHE A 332 10.67 -4.93 -1.20
C PHE A 332 9.38 -4.16 -1.53
N CYS A 333 9.34 -3.48 -2.68
CA CYS A 333 8.18 -2.73 -3.13
C CYS A 333 6.97 -3.63 -3.34
N ASN A 334 7.13 -4.76 -4.04
CA ASN A 334 6.06 -5.72 -4.25
C ASN A 334 5.54 -6.32 -2.95
N GLY A 335 6.43 -6.58 -2.01
CA GLY A 335 6.09 -7.13 -0.70
C GLY A 335 5.43 -6.12 0.24
N THR A 336 5.58 -4.81 0.04
CA THR A 336 5.11 -3.80 1.02
C THR A 336 4.09 -2.80 0.46
N MET A 337 4.06 -2.55 -0.85
CA MET A 337 3.14 -1.58 -1.47
C MET A 337 1.76 -2.19 -1.76
N ILE A 338 1.06 -2.58 -0.71
CA ILE A 338 -0.23 -3.26 -0.80
C ILE A 338 -1.35 -2.43 -0.19
N GLY A 339 -2.58 -2.65 -0.68
CA GLY A 339 -3.76 -1.95 -0.18
C GLY A 339 -3.65 -0.44 -0.39
N GLY A 340 -3.59 0.30 0.70
CA GLY A 340 -3.43 1.75 0.75
C GLY A 340 -1.99 2.24 0.92
N MET A 341 -0.98 1.35 0.95
CA MET A 341 0.43 1.75 1.05
C MET A 341 0.88 2.51 -0.20
N THR A 342 1.35 3.74 0.00
CA THR A 342 1.94 4.56 -1.07
C THR A 342 3.44 4.31 -1.20
N LYS A 343 4.06 4.84 -2.25
CA LYS A 343 5.52 4.83 -2.42
C LYS A 343 6.20 5.54 -1.25
N GLU A 344 5.64 6.67 -0.83
CA GLU A 344 6.13 7.44 0.31
C GLU A 344 6.09 6.62 1.60
N LEU A 345 5.00 5.87 1.84
CA LEU A 345 4.89 5.00 3.01
C LEU A 345 5.84 3.80 2.94
N SER A 346 6.04 3.22 1.75
CA SER A 346 6.98 2.11 1.57
C SER A 346 8.43 2.57 1.78
N LEU A 347 8.81 3.75 1.27
CA LEU A 347 10.09 4.39 1.59
C LEU A 347 10.25 4.63 3.09
N CYS A 348 9.21 5.11 3.78
CA CYS A 348 9.27 5.31 5.22
C CYS A 348 9.35 4.01 6.02
N LEU A 349 8.69 2.95 5.57
CA LEU A 349 8.85 1.63 6.16
C LEU A 349 10.31 1.16 6.01
N LEU A 350 10.91 1.36 4.84
CA LEU A 350 12.31 1.02 4.61
C LEU A 350 13.23 1.81 5.55
N ASN A 351 13.05 3.12 5.66
CA ASN A 351 13.87 3.97 6.54
C ASN A 351 13.67 3.63 8.03
N ASP A 352 12.44 3.34 8.44
CA ASP A 352 12.13 2.88 9.80
C ASP A 352 12.83 1.56 10.14
N LEU A 353 12.90 0.63 9.18
CA LEU A 353 13.61 -0.64 9.35
C LEU A 353 15.11 -0.40 9.52
N ARG A 354 15.72 0.40 8.63
CA ARG A 354 17.16 0.71 8.67
C ARG A 354 17.54 1.38 9.98
N LYS A 355 16.88 2.50 10.30
CA LYS A 355 17.15 3.31 11.50
C LYS A 355 17.08 2.47 12.78
N ARG A 356 16.05 1.65 12.91
CA ARG A 356 15.80 0.93 14.18
C ARG A 356 16.53 -0.39 14.30
N HIS A 357 17.07 -0.90 13.19
CA HIS A 357 18.01 -2.02 13.21
C HIS A 357 19.41 -1.54 13.54
N VAL A 358 19.89 -0.50 12.85
CA VAL A 358 21.22 0.05 13.04
C VAL A 358 21.07 1.58 13.03
N PRO A 359 21.06 2.23 14.20
CA PRO A 359 20.88 3.68 14.32
C PRO A 359 21.89 4.51 13.54
N THR A 360 23.05 3.93 13.21
CA THR A 360 24.10 4.58 12.40
C THR A 360 23.82 4.56 10.90
N LEU A 361 22.82 3.79 10.42
CA LEU A 361 22.44 3.79 9.02
C LEU A 361 21.59 5.01 8.71
N ASP A 362 22.12 5.87 7.84
CA ASP A 362 21.37 7.03 7.35
C ASP A 362 20.07 6.61 6.63
N PRO A 363 18.98 7.39 6.81
CA PRO A 363 17.77 7.22 6.04
C PRO A 363 18.06 7.51 4.56
N ILE A 364 17.56 6.65 3.68
CA ILE A 364 17.74 6.86 2.25
C ILE A 364 16.81 7.95 1.72
N THR A 365 17.32 8.73 0.78
CA THR A 365 16.55 9.76 0.09
C THR A 365 15.71 9.17 -1.05
N LYS A 366 14.71 9.92 -1.52
CA LYS A 366 13.97 9.57 -2.75
C LYS A 366 14.86 9.42 -3.99
N SER A 367 16.01 10.09 -4.04
CA SER A 367 16.96 9.94 -5.16
C SER A 367 17.59 8.56 -5.14
N VAL A 368 18.14 8.16 -4.00
CA VAL A 368 18.75 6.84 -3.80
C VAL A 368 17.73 5.73 -4.04
N TRP A 369 16.50 5.90 -3.53
CA TRP A 369 15.40 4.98 -3.83
C TRP A 369 15.17 4.83 -5.34
N ASN A 370 15.06 5.95 -6.07
CA ASN A 370 14.78 5.93 -7.51
C ASN A 370 15.87 5.25 -8.34
N GLU A 371 17.11 5.29 -7.89
CA GLU A 371 18.25 4.64 -8.55
C GLU A 371 18.23 3.11 -8.38
N LYS A 372 17.59 2.63 -7.30
CA LYS A 372 17.60 1.22 -6.88
C LYS A 372 16.30 0.46 -7.20
N VAL A 373 15.25 1.14 -7.66
CA VAL A 373 13.96 0.52 -8.01
C VAL A 373 13.60 0.70 -9.48
N SER A 374 12.79 -0.22 -10.00
CA SER A 374 12.21 -0.16 -11.34
C SER A 374 11.30 1.06 -11.54
N PRO A 375 11.14 1.55 -12.79
CA PRO A 375 10.44 2.79 -13.11
C PRO A 375 9.02 2.92 -12.53
N GLU A 376 8.31 1.82 -12.34
CA GLU A 376 6.98 1.76 -11.75
C GLU A 376 6.96 2.13 -10.27
N TYR A 377 8.05 1.88 -9.52
CA TYR A 377 8.19 2.21 -8.10
C TYR A 377 8.91 3.54 -7.86
N GLN A 378 9.56 4.10 -8.88
CA GLN A 378 10.22 5.41 -8.80
C GLN A 378 9.23 6.53 -8.46
N PHE A 379 9.63 7.45 -7.60
CA PHE A 379 9.00 8.75 -7.44
C PHE A 379 9.16 9.53 -8.74
N PHE A 380 8.06 10.03 -9.30
CA PHE A 380 8.11 10.77 -10.56
C PHE A 380 8.89 12.08 -10.40
N GLY A 381 10.15 12.08 -10.85
CA GLY A 381 10.93 13.29 -11.10
C GLY A 381 12.27 13.34 -10.39
N LEU A 382 13.33 12.93 -11.07
CA LEU A 382 14.65 13.53 -10.84
C LEU A 382 14.56 15.00 -11.32
N GLY A 383 14.44 15.94 -10.37
CA GLY A 383 14.62 17.38 -10.62
C GLY A 383 13.38 18.28 -10.58
N MET A 384 12.42 18.03 -9.69
CA MET A 384 11.52 19.09 -9.23
C MET A 384 11.37 19.02 -7.72
N GLU A 385 11.86 20.05 -7.03
CA GLU A 385 11.31 20.42 -5.73
C GLU A 385 9.78 20.45 -5.81
N HIS A 386 9.21 20.00 -4.70
CA HIS A 386 7.80 19.77 -4.42
C HIS A 386 6.82 20.72 -5.14
N ASP A 387 5.84 20.14 -5.84
CA ASP A 387 4.50 20.72 -5.91
C ASP A 387 3.59 19.83 -5.05
N GLU A 388 3.40 20.23 -3.79
CA GLU A 388 2.53 19.58 -2.79
C GLU A 388 1.15 19.19 -3.35
N GLY A 389 0.69 19.87 -4.42
CA GLY A 389 -0.60 19.62 -5.05
C GLY A 389 -0.75 18.24 -5.70
N TYR A 390 0.32 17.61 -6.19
CA TYR A 390 0.22 16.35 -6.93
C TYR A 390 0.15 15.12 -6.00
N SER A 391 0.97 15.10 -4.93
CA SER A 391 0.87 14.10 -3.87
C SER A 391 -0.46 14.24 -3.12
N ARG A 392 -0.93 15.47 -2.86
CA ARG A 392 -2.29 15.72 -2.35
C ARG A 392 -3.37 15.13 -3.26
N MET A 393 -3.22 15.23 -4.58
CA MET A 393 -4.24 14.71 -5.51
C MET A 393 -4.26 13.18 -5.58
N LEU A 394 -3.10 12.51 -5.42
CA LEU A 394 -3.01 11.05 -5.37
C LEU A 394 -3.49 10.49 -4.02
N LEU A 395 -3.11 11.12 -2.90
CA LEU A 395 -3.67 10.80 -1.58
C LEU A 395 -5.19 11.02 -1.54
N PHE A 396 -5.68 12.13 -2.07
CA PHE A 396 -7.12 12.43 -2.11
C PHE A 396 -7.90 11.47 -3.02
N ALA A 397 -7.26 10.95 -4.09
CA ALA A 397 -7.85 9.95 -4.97
C ALA A 397 -7.89 8.56 -4.33
N ALA A 398 -6.90 8.21 -3.50
CA ALA A 398 -6.89 6.98 -2.69
C ALA A 398 -7.90 7.04 -1.54
N GLN A 399 -8.07 8.20 -0.89
CA GLN A 399 -8.91 8.40 0.30
C GLN A 399 -10.43 8.55 0.03
N HIS A 400 -10.84 8.83 -1.21
CA HIS A 400 -12.25 9.12 -1.53
C HIS A 400 -12.83 8.26 -2.66
N GLY A 401 -12.24 7.10 -2.91
CA GLY A 401 -12.81 6.05 -3.74
C GLY A 401 -14.03 5.40 -3.09
N ASN A 402 -15.22 5.96 -3.35
CA ASN A 402 -16.56 5.48 -3.02
C ASN A 402 -17.02 5.57 -1.55
N SER A 403 -17.85 6.58 -1.28
CA SER A 403 -19.02 6.42 -0.39
C SER A 403 -20.08 7.41 -0.85
N SER A 404 -21.11 6.90 -1.52
CA SER A 404 -22.37 7.59 -1.73
C SER A 404 -23.30 7.26 -0.57
N ARG A 405 -23.69 8.29 0.19
CA ARG A 405 -25.00 8.58 0.81
C ARG A 405 -24.80 9.26 2.17
N GLY A 406 -25.62 10.29 2.41
CA GLY A 406 -25.58 11.17 3.59
C GLY A 406 -25.63 12.63 3.18
N GLY A 407 -26.78 13.28 3.40
CA GLY A 407 -27.23 14.53 2.79
C GLY A 407 -26.28 15.72 2.86
N ARG A 408 -26.25 16.52 1.78
CA ARG A 408 -25.60 17.83 1.76
C ARG A 408 -26.42 18.79 0.90
N LYS A 409 -26.68 19.98 1.46
CA LYS A 409 -27.13 21.19 0.74
C LYS A 409 -26.42 21.27 -0.62
N ARG A 410 -27.19 21.43 -1.70
CA ARG A 410 -26.74 21.42 -3.10
C ARG A 410 -25.66 22.49 -3.36
N LYS A 411 -24.37 22.14 -3.20
CA LYS A 411 -23.29 22.87 -3.88
C LYS A 411 -23.41 22.60 -5.38
N THR A 412 -23.87 23.59 -6.15
CA THR A 412 -23.95 23.52 -7.61
C THR A 412 -22.59 23.12 -8.20
N ARG A 413 -22.48 21.90 -8.74
CA ARG A 413 -21.27 21.39 -9.41
C ARG A 413 -20.83 22.36 -10.52
N LYS A 414 -19.74 23.10 -10.31
CA LYS A 414 -19.12 23.98 -11.31
C LYS A 414 -18.82 23.17 -12.59
N ARG A 415 -19.58 23.42 -13.66
CA ARG A 415 -19.48 22.65 -14.92
C ARG A 415 -18.07 22.79 -15.51
N ARG A 416 -17.40 21.66 -15.77
CA ARG A 416 -16.03 21.63 -16.35
C ARG A 416 -16.02 22.28 -17.74
N LYS A 417 -15.01 23.10 -18.03
CA LYS A 417 -14.82 23.78 -19.32
C LYS A 417 -13.57 23.24 -20.04
N VAL A 418 -13.60 23.16 -21.37
CA VAL A 418 -12.45 22.77 -22.23
C VAL A 418 -12.24 23.76 -23.37
N PRO A 419 -11.04 23.84 -23.97
CA PRO A 419 -10.82 24.65 -25.16
C PRO A 419 -11.85 24.38 -26.26
N ILE A 420 -12.36 25.44 -26.89
CA ILE A 420 -13.39 25.34 -27.94
C ILE A 420 -12.92 24.48 -29.13
N LYS A 421 -11.61 24.42 -29.40
CA LYS A 421 -11.01 23.54 -30.41
C LYS A 421 -11.22 22.04 -30.17
N TYR A 422 -11.57 21.62 -28.95
CA TYR A 422 -11.85 20.20 -28.65
C TYR A 422 -13.31 19.85 -28.95
N VAL A 423 -14.21 20.85 -28.95
CA VAL A 423 -15.61 20.70 -29.36
C VAL A 423 -15.96 21.89 -30.27
N PRO A 424 -15.49 21.89 -31.54
CA PRO A 424 -15.65 23.03 -32.45
C PRO A 424 -17.10 23.39 -32.72
N LYS A 425 -17.37 24.68 -33.00
CA LYS A 425 -18.72 25.16 -33.36
C LYS A 425 -19.24 24.51 -34.63
N ARG A 426 -18.36 24.29 -35.62
CA ARG A 426 -18.62 23.68 -36.94
C ARG A 426 -19.08 22.22 -36.93
N LEU A 427 -19.06 21.54 -35.77
CA LEU A 427 -19.65 20.20 -35.67
C LEU A 427 -21.17 20.28 -35.69
N THR A 428 -21.81 19.33 -36.37
CA THR A 428 -23.27 19.15 -36.31
C THR A 428 -23.73 18.96 -34.86
N ARG A 429 -24.99 19.26 -34.55
CA ARG A 429 -25.54 19.12 -33.19
C ARG A 429 -25.34 17.69 -32.64
N LYS A 430 -25.57 16.67 -33.49
CA LYS A 430 -25.36 15.24 -33.19
C LYS A 430 -23.89 14.95 -32.87
N ASP A 431 -22.96 15.34 -33.74
CA ASP A 431 -21.53 15.09 -33.53
C ASP A 431 -20.92 15.90 -32.38
N LYS A 432 -21.46 17.09 -32.10
CA LYS A 432 -21.08 17.89 -30.94
C LYS A 432 -21.43 17.19 -29.63
N LYS A 433 -22.61 16.55 -29.55
CA LYS A 433 -23.02 15.70 -28.42
C LYS A 433 -22.10 14.48 -28.28
N LYS A 434 -21.80 13.80 -29.40
CA LYS A 434 -20.87 12.66 -29.44
C LYS A 434 -19.46 13.04 -28.96
N ALA A 435 -18.88 14.11 -29.50
CA ALA A 435 -17.55 14.59 -29.13
C ALA A 435 -17.44 14.94 -27.64
N ARG A 436 -18.47 15.57 -27.04
CA ARG A 436 -18.52 15.81 -25.59
C ARG A 436 -18.57 14.52 -24.78
N LYS A 437 -19.42 13.56 -25.18
CA LYS A 437 -19.54 12.25 -24.50
C LYS A 437 -18.22 11.49 -24.52
N GLU A 438 -17.59 11.40 -25.69
CA GLU A 438 -16.30 10.74 -25.88
C GLU A 438 -15.18 11.40 -25.08
N LEU A 439 -15.14 12.75 -25.04
CA LEU A 439 -14.16 13.49 -24.25
C LEU A 439 -14.35 13.30 -22.74
N LYS A 440 -15.60 13.25 -22.25
CA LYS A 440 -15.89 12.92 -20.85
C LYS A 440 -15.44 11.50 -20.52
N LYS A 441 -15.75 10.53 -21.39
CA LYS A 441 -15.39 9.12 -21.22
C LYS A 441 -13.87 8.95 -21.16
N SER A 442 -13.15 9.52 -22.13
CA SER A 442 -11.67 9.47 -22.17
C SER A 442 -11.04 10.02 -20.89
N ARG A 443 -11.49 11.18 -20.42
CA ARG A 443 -10.94 11.82 -19.22
C ARG A 443 -11.30 11.07 -17.93
N LYS A 444 -12.49 10.46 -17.86
CA LYS A 444 -12.92 9.63 -16.72
C LYS A 444 -12.13 8.32 -16.69
N ALA A 445 -11.92 7.69 -17.83
CA ALA A 445 -11.13 6.46 -17.96
C ALA A 445 -9.67 6.70 -17.57
N TYR A 446 -9.07 7.80 -18.04
CA TYR A 446 -7.67 8.13 -17.72
C TYR A 446 -7.41 8.31 -16.23
N LYS A 447 -8.35 8.93 -15.51
CA LYS A 447 -8.28 9.04 -14.03
C LYS A 447 -8.33 7.69 -13.30
N LYS A 448 -8.77 6.63 -13.97
CA LYS A 448 -8.80 5.25 -13.47
C LYS A 448 -7.66 4.40 -14.05
N GLY A 449 -6.62 5.03 -14.63
CA GLY A 449 -5.53 4.31 -15.31
C GLY A 449 -5.91 3.67 -16.65
N LYS A 450 -7.14 3.84 -17.15
CA LYS A 450 -7.62 3.22 -18.40
C LYS A 450 -7.47 4.18 -19.59
N TYR A 451 -6.80 3.73 -20.65
CA TYR A 451 -6.60 4.51 -21.87
C TYR A 451 -7.73 4.26 -22.89
N TYR A 452 -8.51 5.30 -23.21
CA TYR A 452 -9.65 5.19 -24.11
C TYR A 452 -9.47 6.04 -25.37
N THR A 453 -9.39 5.39 -26.52
CA THR A 453 -9.38 6.03 -27.83
C THR A 453 -10.81 6.40 -28.24
N ARG A 454 -11.01 7.65 -28.65
CA ARG A 454 -12.34 8.23 -28.89
C ARG A 454 -12.81 7.87 -30.30
N LYS A 455 -14.12 7.61 -30.43
CA LYS A 455 -14.74 7.34 -31.75
C LYS A 455 -14.64 8.57 -32.67
N LYS A 456 -14.45 8.34 -33.97
CA LYS A 456 -14.45 9.40 -34.99
C LYS A 456 -15.85 10.03 -35.13
N VAL A 457 -15.88 11.33 -35.45
CA VAL A 457 -17.07 12.12 -35.79
C VAL A 457 -17.00 12.49 -37.27
N LYS A 458 -18.09 12.26 -38.01
CA LYS A 458 -18.08 12.37 -39.49
C LYS A 458 -17.97 13.82 -39.95
N SER A 459 -18.64 14.75 -39.26
CA SER A 459 -18.64 16.18 -39.61
C SER A 459 -17.30 16.90 -39.37
N PHE A 460 -16.28 16.25 -38.81
CA PHE A 460 -14.97 16.86 -38.61
C PHE A 460 -13.98 16.49 -39.72
N LYS A 461 -13.66 17.47 -40.56
CA LYS A 461 -12.56 17.38 -41.54
C LYS A 461 -11.20 17.51 -40.83
N SER A 462 -10.40 16.44 -40.90
CA SER A 462 -9.04 16.38 -40.34
C SER A 462 -8.04 17.11 -41.24
N LYS A 463 -7.11 17.87 -40.65
CA LYS A 463 -6.00 18.54 -41.35
C LYS A 463 -4.68 18.15 -40.70
N LYS A 464 -3.63 18.02 -41.51
CA LYS A 464 -2.25 17.78 -41.03
C LYS A 464 -1.82 18.93 -40.10
N SER A 465 -1.05 18.62 -39.07
CA SER A 465 -0.61 19.63 -38.09
C SER A 465 0.47 20.53 -38.69
N ASN A 466 0.30 21.85 -38.65
CA ASN A 466 1.32 22.80 -39.11
C ASN A 466 2.66 22.59 -38.38
N HIS A 467 2.64 22.20 -37.10
CA HIS A 467 3.88 21.89 -36.37
C HIS A 467 4.66 20.72 -36.99
N VAL A 468 3.95 19.71 -37.49
CA VAL A 468 4.57 18.56 -38.16
C VAL A 468 5.16 18.99 -39.50
N VAL A 469 4.42 19.79 -40.28
CA VAL A 469 4.92 20.34 -41.55
C VAL A 469 6.16 21.21 -41.32
N ASN A 470 6.15 22.08 -40.31
CA ASN A 470 7.30 22.93 -39.99
C ASN A 470 8.50 22.11 -39.55
N ALA A 471 8.30 21.04 -38.76
CA ALA A 471 9.39 20.16 -38.36
C ALA A 471 9.99 19.38 -39.54
N MET A 472 9.16 18.94 -40.48
CA MET A 472 9.63 18.31 -41.73
C MET A 472 10.54 19.27 -42.51
N LYS A 473 10.14 20.54 -42.65
CA LYS A 473 10.92 21.59 -43.33
C LYS A 473 12.22 21.92 -42.59
N ILE A 474 12.15 22.17 -41.27
CA ILE A 474 13.31 22.62 -40.47
C ILE A 474 14.42 21.58 -40.40
N TYR A 475 14.06 20.28 -40.40
CA TYR A 475 15.01 19.18 -40.24
C TYR A 475 15.23 18.34 -41.50
N GLY A 476 14.59 18.69 -42.62
CA GLY A 476 14.71 17.96 -43.89
C GLY A 476 14.28 16.50 -43.79
N VAL A 477 13.17 16.21 -43.10
CA VAL A 477 12.68 14.84 -42.91
C VAL A 477 11.31 14.62 -43.56
N LYS A 478 11.12 13.47 -44.23
CA LYS A 478 9.84 13.09 -44.85
C LYS A 478 8.73 12.82 -43.82
N SER A 479 9.10 12.34 -42.62
CA SER A 479 8.16 12.03 -41.53
C SER A 479 8.72 12.47 -40.18
N VAL A 480 7.82 12.85 -39.26
CA VAL A 480 8.18 13.31 -37.91
C VAL A 480 7.77 12.24 -36.90
N SER A 481 8.73 11.42 -36.52
CA SER A 481 8.66 10.38 -35.50
C SER A 481 9.90 10.41 -34.62
N ALA A 482 9.84 9.85 -33.42
CA ALA A 482 11.00 9.70 -32.55
C ALA A 482 11.95 8.61 -33.10
N SER A 483 12.63 8.93 -34.19
CA SER A 483 13.56 8.04 -34.91
C SER A 483 15.01 8.51 -34.74
N PRO A 484 15.99 7.62 -34.94
CA PRO A 484 17.41 7.99 -34.94
C PRO A 484 17.73 9.12 -35.91
N LYS A 485 17.11 9.11 -37.10
CA LYS A 485 17.28 10.16 -38.12
C LYS A 485 16.84 11.54 -37.61
N LEU A 486 15.69 11.63 -36.95
CA LEU A 486 15.22 12.89 -36.38
C LEU A 486 16.08 13.31 -35.18
N ALA A 487 16.48 12.37 -34.33
CA ALA A 487 17.36 12.62 -33.19
C ALA A 487 18.69 13.27 -33.63
N LYS A 488 19.34 12.69 -34.65
CA LYS A 488 20.57 13.23 -35.25
C LYS A 488 20.36 14.64 -35.80
N LYS A 489 19.30 14.86 -36.59
CA LYS A 489 19.02 16.18 -37.22
C LYS A 489 18.57 17.25 -36.21
N SER A 490 17.83 16.88 -35.16
CA SER A 490 17.37 17.82 -34.14
C SER A 490 18.43 18.11 -33.08
N GLY A 491 19.44 17.24 -32.96
CA GLY A 491 20.44 17.28 -31.89
C GLY A 491 19.86 16.87 -30.54
N CYS A 492 18.76 16.10 -30.54
CA CYS A 492 18.10 15.60 -29.34
C CYS A 492 18.20 14.08 -29.27
N SER A 493 18.33 13.51 -28.07
CA SER A 493 18.34 12.06 -27.90
C SER A 493 16.99 11.43 -28.23
N ILE A 494 17.02 10.17 -28.67
CA ILE A 494 15.81 9.39 -28.95
C ILE A 494 14.91 9.33 -27.70
N THR A 495 15.51 9.18 -26.51
CA THR A 495 14.81 9.20 -25.22
C THR A 495 14.07 10.51 -24.99
N GLY A 496 14.70 11.66 -25.26
CA GLY A 496 14.06 12.97 -25.17
C GLY A 496 12.87 13.10 -26.12
N LEU A 497 13.04 12.68 -27.38
CA LEU A 497 11.96 12.68 -28.37
C LEU A 497 10.78 11.79 -27.96
N LYS A 498 11.05 10.57 -27.46
CA LYS A 498 10.03 9.66 -26.92
C LYS A 498 9.29 10.28 -25.74
N LYS A 499 9.98 10.96 -24.81
CA LYS A 499 9.36 11.67 -23.68
C LYS A 499 8.41 12.77 -24.13
N LEU A 500 8.78 13.56 -25.13
CA LEU A 500 7.90 14.59 -25.71
C LEU A 500 6.62 13.99 -26.33
N VAL A 501 6.77 12.87 -27.06
CA VAL A 501 5.62 12.14 -27.63
C VAL A 501 4.72 11.59 -26.53
N SER A 502 5.29 10.96 -25.51
CA SER A 502 4.55 10.40 -24.36
C SER A 502 3.76 11.47 -23.60
N LYS A 503 4.40 12.62 -23.30
CA LYS A 503 3.72 13.75 -22.64
C LYS A 503 2.57 14.31 -23.47
N GLY A 504 2.71 14.32 -24.79
CA GLY A 504 1.62 14.67 -25.70
C GLY A 504 0.51 13.62 -25.69
N ALA A 505 0.84 12.33 -25.76
CA ALA A 505 -0.14 11.24 -25.65
C ALA A 505 -0.91 11.29 -24.32
N GLY A 506 -0.25 11.58 -23.19
CA GLY A 506 -0.93 11.80 -21.90
C GLY A 506 -1.91 12.96 -21.94
N ALA A 507 -1.53 14.09 -22.55
CA ALA A 507 -2.41 15.25 -22.71
C ALA A 507 -3.68 14.95 -23.53
N TYR A 508 -3.58 14.04 -24.51
CA TYR A 508 -4.71 13.57 -25.30
C TYR A 508 -5.79 12.94 -24.41
N TYR A 509 -5.40 12.13 -23.41
CA TYR A 509 -6.33 11.45 -22.51
C TYR A 509 -6.77 12.31 -21.32
N SER A 510 -5.89 13.15 -20.77
CA SER A 510 -6.14 13.91 -19.54
C SER A 510 -6.88 15.23 -19.77
N SER A 511 -6.38 16.04 -20.70
CA SER A 511 -6.89 17.38 -21.04
C SER A 511 -7.86 17.33 -22.21
N GLY A 512 -7.66 16.36 -23.10
CA GLY A 512 -8.40 16.21 -24.34
C GLY A 512 -7.63 16.74 -25.54
N SER A 513 -8.20 16.51 -26.72
CA SER A 513 -7.64 16.91 -28.00
C SER A 513 -8.74 17.20 -29.01
N ARG A 514 -8.34 17.70 -30.20
CA ARG A 514 -9.26 17.91 -31.33
C ARG A 514 -9.98 16.60 -31.71
N PRO A 515 -11.18 16.67 -32.31
CA PRO A 515 -11.85 15.49 -32.82
C PRO A 515 -10.99 14.72 -33.84
N ASN A 516 -11.23 13.42 -33.98
CA ASN A 516 -10.58 12.53 -34.94
C ASN A 516 -9.04 12.45 -34.83
N GLN A 517 -8.47 12.75 -33.66
CA GLN A 517 -7.04 12.58 -33.38
C GLN A 517 -6.78 11.25 -32.67
N THR A 518 -5.57 10.72 -32.85
CA THR A 518 -5.03 9.61 -32.03
C THR A 518 -4.03 10.15 -31.01
N ALA A 519 -3.79 9.41 -29.92
CA ALA A 519 -2.79 9.78 -28.92
C ALA A 519 -1.40 9.97 -29.55
N MET A 520 -1.00 9.08 -30.47
CA MET A 520 0.26 9.16 -31.19
C MET A 520 0.36 10.38 -32.12
N SER A 521 -0.69 10.68 -32.90
CA SER A 521 -0.70 11.88 -33.76
C SER A 521 -0.60 13.18 -32.94
N TRP A 522 -1.23 13.20 -31.77
CA TRP A 522 -1.17 14.32 -30.83
C TRP A 522 0.21 14.45 -30.18
N GLY A 523 0.82 13.32 -29.79
CA GLY A 523 2.18 13.22 -29.30
C GLY A 523 3.21 13.73 -30.30
N ARG A 524 3.15 13.24 -31.55
CA ARG A 524 4.04 13.70 -32.64
C ARG A 524 3.89 15.19 -32.92
N ALA A 525 2.66 15.72 -32.90
CA ALA A 525 2.43 17.16 -33.08
C ALA A 525 3.01 18.00 -31.92
N ARG A 526 2.95 17.50 -30.68
CA ARG A 526 3.57 18.16 -29.53
C ARG A 526 5.10 18.13 -29.62
N MET A 527 5.69 16.96 -29.89
CA MET A 527 7.13 16.81 -30.12
C MET A 527 7.60 17.74 -31.23
N ALA A 528 6.92 17.75 -32.38
CA ALA A 528 7.21 18.65 -33.49
C ALA A 528 7.17 20.12 -33.06
N SER A 529 6.15 20.53 -32.29
CA SER A 529 6.08 21.90 -31.74
C SER A 529 7.19 22.19 -30.74
N ALA A 530 7.70 21.20 -30.03
CA ALA A 530 8.75 21.39 -29.02
C ALA A 530 10.12 21.59 -29.68
N ILE A 531 10.48 20.74 -30.64
CA ILE A 531 11.77 20.85 -31.33
C ILE A 531 11.83 22.05 -32.30
N THR A 532 10.68 22.54 -32.79
CA THR A 532 10.64 23.70 -33.72
C THR A 532 10.47 25.06 -33.03
N GLY A 533 10.57 25.15 -31.71
CA GLY A 533 10.43 26.43 -30.98
C GLY A 533 9.01 26.96 -30.88
N GLY A 534 7.99 26.11 -31.02
CA GLY A 534 6.61 26.48 -30.74
C GLY A 534 6.30 26.55 -29.23
N LYS A 535 5.05 26.77 -28.86
CA LYS A 535 4.65 26.89 -27.44
C LYS A 535 4.97 25.65 -26.60
N ALA A 536 4.94 24.46 -27.20
CA ALA A 536 5.34 23.25 -26.50
C ALA A 536 6.84 23.27 -26.11
N ALA A 537 7.69 24.01 -26.82
CA ALA A 537 9.11 24.14 -26.50
C ALA A 537 9.32 24.87 -25.17
N ALA A 538 8.48 25.85 -24.88
CA ALA A 538 8.50 26.57 -23.61
C ALA A 538 7.97 25.69 -22.46
N VAL A 539 6.86 24.98 -22.67
CA VAL A 539 6.26 24.06 -21.67
C VAL A 539 7.17 22.86 -21.37
N ASP A 540 7.88 22.37 -22.39
CA ASP A 540 8.72 21.17 -22.32
C ASP A 540 10.21 21.52 -22.33
N PHE A 541 10.56 22.76 -21.98
CA PHE A 541 11.93 23.27 -22.04
C PHE A 541 12.90 22.41 -21.25
N LYS A 542 12.55 22.01 -20.02
CA LYS A 542 13.38 21.11 -19.18
C LYS A 542 13.71 19.79 -19.87
N ILE A 543 12.80 19.25 -20.70
CA ILE A 543 13.04 18.01 -21.46
C ILE A 543 14.04 18.29 -22.59
N LEU A 544 13.90 19.43 -23.28
CA LEU A 544 14.81 19.81 -24.37
C LEU A 544 16.21 20.15 -23.83
N GLU A 545 16.30 20.80 -22.67
CA GLU A 545 17.56 21.15 -22.00
C GLU A 545 18.32 19.89 -21.56
N LYS A 546 17.63 18.93 -20.94
CA LYS A 546 18.27 17.69 -20.48
C LYS A 546 18.66 16.74 -21.61
N TYR A 547 17.89 16.70 -22.69
CA TYR A 547 18.02 15.65 -23.72
C TYR A 547 18.48 16.15 -25.08
N CYS A 548 18.75 17.44 -25.27
CA CYS A 548 19.32 17.97 -26.50
C CYS A 548 20.68 18.60 -26.25
N LYS A 549 21.59 18.50 -27.22
CA LYS A 549 22.92 19.10 -27.15
C LYS A 549 22.81 20.61 -26.96
N SER A 550 23.73 21.20 -26.19
CA SER A 550 23.79 22.65 -25.91
C SER A 550 23.79 23.49 -27.20
N SER A 551 24.52 23.03 -28.22
CA SER A 551 24.65 23.66 -29.54
C SER A 551 23.48 23.35 -30.50
N SER A 552 22.55 22.47 -30.13
CA SER A 552 21.49 21.98 -31.03
C SER A 552 20.51 23.07 -31.46
N LYS A 553 20.03 22.97 -32.71
CA LYS A 553 19.01 23.87 -33.25
C LYS A 553 17.71 23.81 -32.43
N ALA A 554 17.32 22.62 -31.97
CA ALA A 554 16.13 22.45 -31.14
C ALA A 554 16.21 23.23 -29.81
N LEU A 555 17.35 23.16 -29.11
CA LEU A 555 17.51 23.86 -27.84
C LEU A 555 17.64 25.38 -28.03
N LYS A 556 18.35 25.83 -29.07
CA LYS A 556 18.41 27.26 -29.43
C LYS A 556 17.00 27.84 -29.68
N LEU A 557 16.17 27.12 -30.45
CA LEU A 557 14.78 27.51 -30.68
C LEU A 557 13.93 27.46 -29.40
N ALA A 558 14.19 26.49 -28.51
CA ALA A 558 13.49 26.37 -27.24
C ALA A 558 13.81 27.53 -26.27
N LYS A 559 15.06 27.99 -26.20
CA LYS A 559 15.46 29.16 -25.40
C LYS A 559 14.72 30.42 -25.87
N LYS A 560 14.67 30.65 -27.18
CA LYS A 560 13.87 31.75 -27.78
C LYS A 560 12.38 31.62 -27.45
N ALA A 561 11.83 30.40 -27.54
CA ALA A 561 10.43 30.14 -27.21
C ALA A 561 10.12 30.37 -25.72
N LYS A 562 11.03 30.00 -24.81
CA LYS A 562 10.89 30.23 -23.36
C LYS A 562 10.83 31.73 -23.05
N LYS A 563 11.74 32.52 -23.65
CA LYS A 563 11.72 33.99 -23.53
C LYS A 563 10.41 34.60 -24.08
N LYS A 564 9.95 34.14 -25.25
CA LYS A 564 8.75 34.67 -25.92
C LYS A 564 7.42 34.24 -25.28
N HIS A 565 7.35 33.05 -24.69
CA HIS A 565 6.08 32.43 -24.28
C HIS A 565 5.98 32.13 -22.79
N GLY A 566 7.04 32.31 -22.01
CA GLY A 566 7.09 31.97 -20.58
C GLY A 566 6.66 30.53 -20.35
N TYR A 567 5.54 30.33 -19.64
CA TYR A 567 4.96 29.01 -19.38
C TYR A 567 4.16 28.40 -20.54
N GLY A 568 4.18 29.01 -21.73
CA GLY A 568 3.49 28.51 -22.92
C GLY A 568 1.96 28.56 -22.85
N THR A 569 1.40 29.30 -21.89
CA THR A 569 -0.04 29.45 -21.70
C THR A 569 -0.59 30.61 -22.55
N ARG A 570 -1.84 30.47 -23.03
CA ARG A 570 -2.62 31.57 -23.62
C ARG A 570 -4.05 31.38 -23.19
N LYS A 571 -4.73 32.47 -22.85
CA LYS A 571 -6.18 32.45 -22.59
C LYS A 571 -6.87 32.00 -23.89
N VAL A 572 -7.52 30.84 -23.84
CA VAL A 572 -8.29 30.27 -24.96
C VAL A 572 -9.77 30.25 -24.60
N ARG A 573 -10.63 30.56 -25.56
CA ARG A 573 -12.07 30.42 -25.41
C ARG A 573 -12.41 28.98 -25.02
N LYS A 574 -13.19 28.82 -23.94
CA LYS A 574 -13.60 27.52 -23.42
C LYS A 574 -15.10 27.27 -23.65
N VAL A 575 -15.46 26.00 -23.80
CA VAL A 575 -16.85 25.50 -23.93
C VAL A 575 -17.17 24.54 -22.79
N LYS A 576 -18.41 24.55 -22.33
CA LYS A 576 -18.91 23.65 -21.27
C LYS A 576 -18.92 22.20 -21.79
N LEU A 577 -18.44 21.28 -20.98
CA LEU A 577 -18.41 19.84 -21.26
C LEU A 577 -19.74 19.17 -20.92
#